data_AF-A0A4R6YLW2-F1
#
_entry.id   AF-A0A4R6YLW2-F1
#
_cell.length_a   1.000
_cell.length_b   1.000
_cell.length_c   1.000
_cell.angle_alpha   90.00
_cell.angle_beta   90.00
_cell.angle_gamma   90.00
#
_symmetry.space_group_name_H-M   'P 1'
#
loop_
_entity.id
_entity.type
_entity.pdbx_description
1 polymer ?
#
loop_
_entity_poly.entity_id
_entity_poly.type
_entity_poly.pdbx_seq_one_letter_code
_entity_poly.pdbx_strand_id
1 'polypeptide(L)'
;MSMLRKTLALGTAVALLAVTATATSHEDAAKAGKGGSAQLHEIMMNGMPSMTMSGDVDKDFATMMIAHHRQAIAMAEVEIRDGHNPELQAMAKKMNEQQKREIADLERLAKEH
;
A
#
# COMPACT_ATOMS: atom_id res chain seq x y z
N MET A 1 29.86 14.83 -71.81
CA MET A 1 28.84 14.41 -70.82
C MET A 1 28.27 15.68 -70.19
N SER A 2 26.96 15.91 -70.35
CA SER A 2 26.05 16.84 -69.63
C SER A 2 26.54 18.28 -69.33
N MET A 3 26.04 19.36 -69.95
CA MET A 3 24.70 19.99 -69.79
C MET A 3 24.36 20.24 -68.30
N LEU A 4 23.88 21.38 -67.76
CA LEU A 4 23.31 22.63 -68.29
C LEU A 4 22.68 23.42 -67.10
N ARG A 5 22.67 24.78 -67.14
CA ARG A 5 21.75 25.77 -66.47
C ARG A 5 21.80 25.94 -64.92
N LYS A 6 22.09 27.13 -64.37
CA LYS A 6 21.43 28.48 -64.31
C LYS A 6 20.50 28.69 -63.08
N THR A 7 20.97 29.57 -62.17
CA THR A 7 20.27 30.60 -61.35
C THR A 7 18.96 30.28 -60.62
N LEU A 8 18.90 30.56 -59.30
CA LEU A 8 18.07 31.64 -58.70
C LEU A 8 18.37 31.81 -57.19
N ALA A 9 18.45 33.06 -56.73
CA ALA A 9 18.49 33.42 -55.32
C ALA A 9 17.09 33.30 -54.67
N LEU A 10 17.05 33.44 -53.33
CA LEU A 10 16.00 34.03 -52.48
C LEU A 10 15.56 33.08 -51.34
N GLY A 11 15.44 33.65 -50.13
CA GLY A 11 14.52 33.10 -49.12
C GLY A 11 15.12 32.85 -47.75
N THR A 12 15.05 33.87 -46.91
CA THR A 12 14.76 33.83 -45.47
C THR A 12 14.31 32.49 -44.88
N ALA A 13 14.91 32.08 -43.76
CA ALA A 13 14.18 31.71 -42.54
C ALA A 13 15.16 31.49 -41.38
N VAL A 14 15.11 32.39 -40.40
CA VAL A 14 15.47 32.06 -39.02
C VAL A 14 14.43 31.04 -38.55
N ALA A 15 14.83 29.78 -38.45
CA ALA A 15 14.06 28.77 -37.73
C ALA A 15 14.75 28.53 -36.38
N LEU A 16 14.25 29.26 -35.39
CA LEU A 16 14.44 28.97 -33.98
C LEU A 16 14.00 27.52 -33.72
N LEU A 17 14.94 26.58 -33.65
CA LEU A 17 14.61 25.23 -33.21
C LEU A 17 14.39 25.27 -31.70
N ALA A 18 13.13 25.44 -31.30
CA ALA A 18 12.68 25.11 -29.97
C ALA A 18 12.95 23.61 -29.75
N VAL A 19 13.92 23.30 -28.88
CA VAL A 19 14.02 21.98 -28.25
C VAL A 19 12.72 21.81 -27.47
N THR A 20 11.79 21.05 -28.05
CA THR A 20 10.64 20.54 -27.34
C THR A 20 11.16 19.51 -26.35
N ALA A 21 11.17 19.89 -25.07
CA ALA A 21 11.36 18.97 -23.97
C ALA A 21 10.25 17.92 -24.04
N THR A 22 10.57 16.74 -24.58
CA THR A 22 9.79 15.55 -24.27
C THR A 22 10.19 15.15 -22.86
N ALA A 23 9.50 15.75 -21.90
CA ALA A 23 9.37 15.17 -20.58
C ALA A 23 8.74 13.80 -20.77
N THR A 24 9.57 12.77 -20.89
CA THR A 24 9.14 11.38 -20.72
C THR A 24 8.60 11.32 -19.31
N SER A 25 7.27 11.37 -19.20
CA SER A 25 6.51 11.22 -17.98
C SER A 25 7.01 9.99 -17.23
N HIS A 26 7.83 10.22 -16.21
CA HIS A 26 8.11 9.25 -15.14
C HIS A 26 6.88 9.11 -14.24
N GLU A 27 5.71 8.82 -14.83
CA GLU A 27 4.47 8.59 -14.06
C GLU A 27 4.02 7.12 -14.06
N ASP A 28 4.61 6.26 -14.89
CA ASP A 28 4.20 4.85 -14.96
C ASP A 28 5.09 3.90 -14.13
N ALA A 29 6.20 4.36 -13.58
CA ALA A 29 7.12 3.53 -12.77
C ALA A 29 6.88 3.61 -11.25
N ALA A 30 5.96 4.46 -10.78
CA ALA A 30 5.74 4.70 -9.34
C ALA A 30 4.69 3.79 -8.68
N LYS A 31 3.99 2.94 -9.45
CA LYS A 31 2.89 2.11 -8.94
C LYS A 31 3.26 0.67 -8.55
N ALA A 32 4.50 0.24 -8.75
CA ALA A 32 4.91 -1.16 -8.58
C ALA A 32 5.87 -1.44 -7.41
N GLY A 33 6.12 -0.48 -6.51
CA GLY A 33 7.18 -0.62 -5.49
C GLY A 33 6.92 0.02 -4.12
N LYS A 34 5.66 0.32 -3.77
CA LYS A 34 5.26 0.76 -2.42
C LYS A 34 4.26 -0.23 -1.77
N GLY A 35 4.17 -1.45 -2.27
CA GLY A 35 3.20 -2.49 -1.89
C GLY A 35 3.67 -3.34 -0.70
N GLY A 36 2.76 -3.94 0.06
CA GLY A 36 3.10 -4.83 1.18
C GLY A 36 3.76 -4.14 2.39
N SER A 37 5.08 -3.98 2.37
CA SER A 37 5.88 -3.57 3.53
C SER A 37 5.53 -2.17 4.07
N ALA A 38 5.26 -1.20 3.19
CA ALA A 38 4.81 0.12 3.62
C ALA A 38 3.43 0.07 4.29
N GLN A 39 2.53 -0.78 3.79
CA GLN A 39 1.21 -1.00 4.39
C GLN A 39 1.32 -1.73 5.74
N LEU A 40 2.21 -2.73 5.87
CA LEU A 40 2.48 -3.37 7.16
C LEU A 40 2.97 -2.35 8.20
N HIS A 41 3.88 -1.45 7.80
CA HIS A 41 4.36 -0.39 8.66
C HIS A 41 3.25 0.58 9.07
N GLU A 42 2.41 1.00 8.11
CA GLU A 42 1.26 1.87 8.37
C GLU A 42 0.25 1.22 9.32
N ILE A 43 -0.11 -0.05 9.10
CA ILE A 43 -1.01 -0.80 9.98
C ILE A 43 -0.43 -0.87 11.40
N MET A 44 0.88 -1.10 11.53
CA MET A 44 1.50 -1.21 12.85
C MET A 44 1.54 0.12 13.61
N MET A 45 1.73 1.24 12.91
CA MET A 45 1.78 2.57 13.53
C MET A 45 0.40 3.14 13.84
N ASN A 46 -0.61 2.81 13.04
CA ASN A 46 -1.94 3.43 13.11
C ASN A 46 -3.06 2.46 13.57
N GLY A 47 -2.75 1.18 13.78
CA GLY A 47 -3.76 0.14 13.98
C GLY A 47 -4.39 0.07 15.37
N MET A 48 -3.77 0.66 16.39
CA MET A 48 -4.33 0.71 17.74
C MET A 48 -4.96 2.08 18.04
N PRO A 49 -6.29 2.18 18.18
CA PRO A 49 -6.92 3.41 18.61
C PRO A 49 -6.62 3.68 20.09
N SER A 50 -6.57 4.96 20.47
CA SER A 50 -6.63 5.34 21.88
C SER A 50 -7.97 4.93 22.47
N MET A 51 -7.96 4.34 23.67
CA MET A 51 -9.14 3.85 24.36
C MET A 51 -9.24 4.45 25.75
N THR A 52 -10.44 4.89 26.12
CA THR A 52 -10.74 5.27 27.51
C THR A 52 -10.99 4.01 28.32
N MET A 53 -10.18 3.79 29.35
CA MET A 53 -10.34 2.65 30.27
C MET A 53 -11.60 2.82 31.11
N SER A 54 -12.40 1.76 31.22
CA SER A 54 -13.62 1.74 32.03
C SER A 54 -13.32 1.53 33.52
N GLY A 55 -12.16 0.96 33.85
CA GLY A 55 -11.77 0.57 35.20
C GLY A 55 -12.14 -0.87 35.55
N ASP A 56 -12.92 -1.55 34.70
CA ASP A 56 -13.10 -3.00 34.74
C ASP A 56 -11.98 -3.65 33.91
N VAL A 57 -11.10 -4.39 34.59
CA VAL A 57 -9.92 -5.00 33.96
C VAL A 57 -10.30 -6.04 32.91
N ASP A 58 -11.38 -6.80 33.13
CA ASP A 58 -11.80 -7.86 32.21
C ASP A 58 -12.38 -7.24 30.94
N LYS A 59 -13.24 -6.22 31.11
CA LYS A 59 -13.81 -5.45 29.99
C LYS A 59 -12.72 -4.72 29.21
N ASP A 60 -11.79 -4.06 29.91
CA ASP A 60 -10.71 -3.29 29.30
C ASP A 60 -9.75 -4.22 28.54
N PHE A 61 -9.38 -5.38 29.13
CA PHE A 61 -8.58 -6.40 28.45
C PHE A 61 -9.28 -6.90 27.19
N ALA A 62 -10.55 -7.29 27.28
CA ALA A 62 -11.29 -7.83 26.15
C ALA A 62 -11.39 -6.81 25.01
N THR A 63 -11.70 -5.55 25.35
CA THR A 63 -11.83 -4.48 24.35
C THR A 63 -10.48 -4.15 23.69
N MET A 64 -9.39 -4.09 24.47
CA MET A 64 -8.04 -3.88 23.92
C MET A 64 -7.60 -5.04 23.01
N MET A 65 -7.88 -6.29 23.39
CA MET A 65 -7.53 -7.46 22.59
C MET A 65 -8.33 -7.56 21.30
N ILE A 66 -9.59 -7.12 21.28
CA ILE A 66 -10.35 -7.01 20.03
C ILE A 66 -9.65 -6.06 19.04
N ALA A 67 -9.20 -4.89 19.50
CA ALA A 67 -8.49 -3.94 18.65
C ALA A 67 -7.14 -4.49 18.14
N HIS A 68 -6.37 -5.08 19.05
CA HIS A 68 -5.08 -5.69 18.72
C HIS A 68 -5.23 -6.82 17.69
N HIS A 69 -6.22 -7.69 17.85
CA HIS A 69 -6.49 -8.78 16.92
C HIS A 69 -6.94 -8.27 15.55
N ARG A 70 -7.75 -7.21 15.48
CA ARG A 70 -8.12 -6.58 14.21
C ARG A 70 -6.90 -6.06 13.46
N GLN A 71 -5.95 -5.45 14.16
CA GLN A 71 -4.68 -5.02 13.55
C GLN A 71 -3.88 -6.21 13.01
N ALA A 72 -3.73 -7.28 13.78
CA ALA A 72 -2.97 -8.45 13.35
C ALA A 72 -3.65 -9.22 12.20
N ILE A 73 -4.99 -9.25 12.15
CA ILE A 73 -5.75 -9.74 10.99
C ILE A 73 -5.42 -8.92 9.74
N ALA A 74 -5.42 -7.59 9.84
CA ALA A 74 -5.09 -6.72 8.71
C ALA A 74 -3.67 -6.99 8.19
N MET A 75 -2.68 -7.15 9.09
CA MET A 75 -1.31 -7.51 8.70
C MET A 75 -1.23 -8.90 8.04
N ALA A 76 -1.94 -9.88 8.59
CA ALA A 76 -2.00 -11.23 8.01
C ALA A 76 -2.61 -11.19 6.60
N GLU A 77 -3.60 -10.35 6.33
CA GLU A 77 -4.17 -10.17 4.99
C GLU A 77 -3.17 -9.59 4.00
N VAL A 78 -2.29 -8.69 4.45
CA VAL A 78 -1.18 -8.20 3.61
C VAL A 78 -0.21 -9.32 3.25
N GLU A 79 0.22 -10.13 4.22
CA GLU A 79 1.12 -11.26 3.96
C GLU A 79 0.47 -12.31 3.05
N ILE A 80 -0.81 -12.61 3.23
CA ILE A 80 -1.55 -13.53 2.36
C ILE A 80 -1.59 -13.02 0.91
N ARG A 81 -1.76 -11.71 0.71
CA ARG A 81 -1.91 -11.11 -0.62
C ARG A 81 -0.58 -10.86 -1.32
N ASP A 82 0.39 -10.30 -0.60
CA ASP A 82 1.63 -9.74 -1.16
C ASP A 82 2.88 -10.55 -0.76
N GLY A 83 2.75 -11.51 0.16
CA GLY A 83 3.84 -12.37 0.62
C GLY A 83 4.29 -13.38 -0.43
N HIS A 84 5.55 -13.82 -0.33
CA HIS A 84 6.17 -14.73 -1.30
C HIS A 84 6.69 -16.02 -0.66
N ASN A 85 6.74 -16.08 0.67
CA ASN A 85 7.14 -17.29 1.38
C ASN A 85 5.88 -18.13 1.72
N PRO A 86 5.76 -19.36 1.20
CA PRO A 86 4.56 -20.19 1.39
C PRO A 86 4.31 -20.57 2.86
N GLU A 87 5.36 -20.72 3.67
CA GLU A 87 5.22 -21.01 5.11
C GLU A 87 4.69 -19.78 5.86
N LEU A 88 5.20 -18.59 5.54
CA LEU A 88 4.68 -17.34 6.12
C LEU A 88 3.22 -17.09 5.74
N GLN A 89 2.85 -17.32 4.47
CA GLN A 89 1.46 -17.21 4.04
C GLN A 89 0.54 -18.23 4.74
N ALA A 90 1.01 -19.46 4.95
CA ALA A 90 0.24 -20.47 5.69
C ALA A 90 0.04 -20.07 7.15
N MET A 91 1.09 -19.54 7.80
CA MET A 91 0.98 -18.99 9.15
C MET A 91 0.01 -17.81 9.22
N ALA A 92 0.08 -16.88 8.27
CA ALA A 92 -0.82 -15.73 8.20
C ALA A 92 -2.30 -16.16 8.07
N LYS A 93 -2.60 -17.17 7.24
CA LYS A 93 -3.97 -17.73 7.14
C LYS A 93 -4.45 -18.31 8.46
N LYS A 94 -3.61 -19.10 9.14
CA LYS A 94 -3.94 -19.68 10.45
C LYS A 94 -4.19 -18.60 11.50
N MET A 95 -3.34 -17.57 11.54
CA MET A 95 -3.49 -16.43 12.45
C MET A 95 -4.81 -15.68 12.18
N ASN A 96 -5.12 -15.40 10.91
CA ASN A 96 -6.35 -14.71 10.51
C ASN A 96 -7.60 -15.46 11.01
N GLU A 97 -7.67 -16.77 10.76
CA GLU A 97 -8.81 -17.59 11.20
C GLU A 97 -8.92 -17.71 12.72
N GLN A 98 -7.79 -17.91 13.41
CA GLN A 98 -7.78 -18.04 14.86
C GLN A 98 -8.21 -16.75 15.54
N GLN A 99 -7.67 -15.61 15.11
CA GLN A 99 -7.98 -14.33 15.73
C GLN A 99 -9.41 -13.88 15.46
N LYS A 100 -10.02 -14.27 14.32
CA LYS A 100 -11.45 -14.06 14.08
C LYS A 100 -12.34 -14.80 15.09
N ARG A 101 -11.95 -16.02 15.48
CA ARG A 101 -12.66 -16.77 16.52
C ARG A 101 -12.48 -16.13 17.89
N GLU A 102 -11.24 -15.75 18.23
CA GLU A 102 -10.93 -15.10 19.49
C GLU A 102 -11.64 -13.74 19.63
N ILE A 103 -11.79 -12.96 18.56
CA ILE A 103 -12.62 -11.74 18.58
C ILE A 103 -14.07 -12.05 18.97
N ALA A 104 -14.66 -13.11 18.43
CA ALA A 104 -16.04 -13.48 18.79
C ALA A 104 -16.17 -13.87 20.27
N ASP A 105 -15.15 -14.53 20.82
CA ASP A 105 -15.10 -14.86 22.25
C ASP A 105 -14.91 -13.61 23.12
N LEU A 106 -13.99 -12.72 22.75
CA LEU A 106 -13.75 -11.47 23.46
C LEU A 106 -14.96 -10.53 23.39
N GLU A 107 -15.66 -10.45 22.26
CA GLU A 107 -16.88 -9.64 22.12
C GLU A 107 -18.03 -10.17 22.98
N ARG A 108 -18.08 -11.48 23.23
CA ARG A 108 -19.02 -12.08 24.17
C ARG A 108 -18.63 -11.71 25.61
N LEU A 109 -17.39 -11.97 25.99
CA LEU A 109 -16.87 -11.71 27.34
C LEU A 109 -16.96 -10.21 27.70
N ALA A 110 -16.64 -9.30 26.78
CA ALA A 110 -16.76 -7.86 27.00
C ALA A 110 -18.19 -7.35 27.25
N LYS A 111 -19.22 -8.16 26.96
CA LYS A 111 -20.64 -7.85 27.26
C LYS A 111 -21.10 -8.45 28.58
N GLU A 112 -20.41 -9.48 29.06
CA GLU A 112 -20.68 -10.13 30.34
C GLU A 112 -20.11 -9.34 31.53
N HIS A 113 -19.15 -8.46 31.26
CA HIS A 113 -18.53 -7.49 32.18
C HIS A 113 -18.86 -6.05 31.71
#